data_AF-A0A7J7UYZ0-F1
#
_entry.id   AF-A0A7J7UYZ0-F1
#
_cell.length_a   1.000
_cell.length_b   1.000
_cell.length_c   1.000
_cell.angle_alpha   90.00
_cell.angle_beta   90.00
_cell.angle_gamma   90.00
#
_symmetry.space_group_name_H-M   'P 1'
#
loop_
_entity.id
_entity.type
_entity.pdbx_description
1 polymer ?
#
loop_
_entity_poly.entity_id
_entity_poly.type
_entity_poly.pdbx_seq_one_letter_code
_entity_poly.pdbx_strand_id
1 'polypeptide(L)'
;MAARGQVQPGPLLLGLLLLVQGAQAAGSREDFRFCGQRNQTQKSRLIYEQQQTPLHISIQNAEHALTVRAPFPGVAAHRFPDPRGLYHFCLSWNRHAGELHLLYGKHDFLLSDRASRLLCFQSQEQSLAPGPHMLATSVSSWWSPLNTSLPSAAGFTFSFHNPPQKASHNVSVDMCELKRDLQQLSQLLKAPGKAPRRPSATPTRSSQQLQSLESKLTSLRFPGDTVSFEEERVNATVWKLQPTAGLRGLHLHSGQEEGPGEVREYSVLLPRALFQKAKGRRGEAAQRLLLVDFSSQALFQVRGSGERGRGTLGKAVSVGRKDGRKAGRPGAQPLLQESEPFLAKSETGL
;
A
#
# COMPACT_ATOMS: atom_id res chain seq x y z
N MET A 1 10.74 -46.80 -52.87
CA MET A 1 11.27 -45.42 -52.72
C MET A 1 10.47 -44.74 -51.62
N ALA A 2 11.07 -44.62 -50.44
CA ALA A 2 10.46 -44.00 -49.26
C ALA A 2 10.80 -42.50 -49.24
N ALA A 3 9.78 -41.64 -49.33
CA ALA A 3 9.94 -40.20 -49.17
C ALA A 3 9.86 -39.85 -47.68
N ARG A 4 11.01 -39.48 -47.09
CA ARG A 4 11.14 -38.93 -45.75
C ARG A 4 10.45 -37.56 -45.68
N GLY A 5 9.30 -37.50 -44.99
CA GLY A 5 8.73 -36.24 -44.52
C GLY A 5 9.49 -35.76 -43.28
N GLN A 6 10.27 -34.69 -43.46
CA GLN A 6 11.08 -34.04 -42.44
C GLN A 6 10.17 -33.23 -41.50
N VAL A 7 9.89 -33.75 -40.31
CA VAL A 7 9.17 -33.01 -39.26
C VAL A 7 10.14 -31.99 -38.63
N GLN A 8 9.91 -30.71 -38.88
CA GLN A 8 10.56 -29.62 -38.16
C GLN A 8 10.11 -29.63 -36.69
N PRO A 9 11.02 -29.63 -35.69
CA PRO A 9 10.66 -29.35 -34.32
C PRO A 9 10.89 -27.86 -34.04
N GLY A 10 9.85 -27.04 -34.18
CA GLY A 10 9.86 -25.63 -33.81
C GLY A 10 8.57 -24.98 -34.27
N PRO A 11 7.74 -24.44 -33.35
CA PRO A 11 8.15 -23.44 -32.38
C PRO A 11 7.52 -23.68 -30.99
N LEU A 12 8.16 -24.50 -30.15
CA LEU A 12 7.76 -24.66 -28.73
C LEU A 12 8.51 -23.72 -27.78
N LEU A 13 9.12 -22.66 -28.32
CA LEU A 13 9.96 -21.70 -27.57
C LEU A 13 9.34 -20.30 -27.43
N LEU A 14 8.17 -20.02 -28.04
CA LEU A 14 7.45 -18.75 -27.83
C LEU A 14 6.44 -18.80 -26.68
N GLY A 15 6.09 -19.98 -26.16
CA GLY A 15 5.11 -20.14 -25.08
C GLY A 15 5.65 -19.93 -23.65
N LEU A 16 6.97 -19.81 -23.48
CA LEU A 16 7.62 -19.77 -22.15
C LEU A 16 8.11 -18.37 -21.70
N LEU A 17 7.91 -17.33 -22.52
CA LEU A 17 8.40 -15.97 -22.22
C LEU A 17 7.39 -15.08 -21.47
N LEU A 18 6.20 -15.59 -21.11
CA LEU A 18 5.17 -14.82 -20.37
C LEU A 18 5.12 -15.12 -18.86
N LEU A 19 6.10 -15.83 -18.29
CA LEU A 19 6.19 -16.09 -16.84
C LEU A 19 7.11 -15.12 -16.10
N VAL A 20 7.22 -13.88 -16.57
CA VAL A 20 7.73 -12.76 -15.78
C VAL A 20 6.52 -11.90 -15.39
N GLN A 21 5.70 -12.41 -14.47
CA GLN A 21 4.82 -11.54 -13.69
C GLN A 21 5.71 -10.77 -12.71
N GLY A 22 6.36 -9.72 -13.22
CA GLY A 22 6.83 -8.64 -12.39
C GLY A 22 5.61 -8.07 -11.69
N ALA A 23 5.53 -8.24 -10.38
CA ALA A 23 4.62 -7.51 -9.53
C ALA A 23 5.07 -6.05 -9.46
N GLN A 24 5.01 -5.35 -10.60
CA GLN A 24 5.09 -3.91 -10.68
C GLN A 24 3.67 -3.38 -10.42
N ALA A 25 3.21 -3.52 -9.18
CA ALA A 25 2.23 -2.58 -8.68
C ALA A 25 3.03 -1.30 -8.37
N ALA A 26 3.23 -0.47 -9.40
CA ALA A 26 3.63 0.91 -9.20
C ALA A 26 2.55 1.53 -8.31
N GLY A 27 2.82 1.59 -7.00
CA GLY A 27 1.90 2.13 -6.02
C GLY A 27 1.60 3.57 -6.40
N SER A 28 0.39 3.85 -6.86
CA SER A 28 -0.08 5.22 -6.88
C SER A 28 -0.08 5.68 -5.41
N ARG A 29 0.70 6.70 -5.08
CA ARG A 29 0.75 7.32 -3.74
C ARG A 29 -0.60 7.89 -3.27
N GLU A 30 -1.64 7.75 -4.08
CA GLU A 30 -3.01 8.15 -3.81
C GLU A 30 -3.67 7.15 -2.85
N ASP A 31 -4.29 7.69 -1.80
CA ASP A 31 -5.04 6.93 -0.81
C ASP A 31 -6.36 6.39 -1.38
N PHE A 32 -6.94 7.12 -2.33
CA PHE A 32 -8.21 6.81 -2.95
C PHE A 32 -8.30 7.43 -4.34
N ARG A 33 -8.78 6.65 -5.30
CA ARG A 33 -9.06 7.10 -6.67
C ARG A 33 -10.37 6.50 -7.12
N PHE A 34 -11.30 7.36 -7.53
CA PHE A 34 -12.56 6.98 -8.17
C PHE A 34 -12.64 7.61 -9.55
N CYS A 35 -12.66 6.77 -10.59
CA CYS A 35 -12.71 7.22 -11.97
C CYS A 35 -14.01 6.78 -12.64
N GLY A 36 -14.39 7.48 -13.71
CA GLY A 36 -15.52 7.11 -14.55
C GLY A 36 -15.65 8.04 -15.75
N GLN A 37 -16.79 7.96 -16.40
CA GLN A 37 -17.19 8.82 -17.49
C GLN A 37 -18.53 9.47 -17.15
N ARG A 38 -18.66 10.76 -17.46
CA ARG A 38 -19.88 11.54 -17.30
C ARG A 38 -20.33 12.05 -18.65
N ASN A 39 -21.58 11.77 -19.03
CA ASN A 39 -22.18 12.32 -20.24
C ASN A 39 -22.78 13.71 -19.93
N GLN A 40 -22.14 14.77 -20.43
CA GLN A 40 -22.58 16.14 -20.26
C GLN A 40 -23.51 16.56 -21.40
N THR A 41 -24.81 16.60 -21.11
CA THR A 41 -25.86 16.95 -22.08
C THR A 41 -26.20 18.45 -22.10
N GLN A 42 -25.84 19.18 -21.04
CA GLN A 42 -26.08 20.61 -20.86
C GLN A 42 -24.97 21.28 -20.06
N LYS A 43 -25.02 22.62 -19.96
CA LYS A 43 -24.10 23.38 -19.10
C LYS A 43 -24.18 22.83 -17.68
N SER A 44 -23.01 22.52 -17.12
CA SER A 44 -22.91 21.84 -15.84
C SER A 44 -21.84 22.48 -14.95
N ARG A 45 -21.89 22.16 -13.66
CA ARG A 45 -20.97 22.69 -12.65
C ARG A 45 -20.51 21.60 -11.69
N LEU A 46 -19.32 21.80 -11.14
CA LEU A 46 -18.80 21.07 -10.00
C LEU A 46 -19.24 21.78 -8.73
N ILE A 47 -19.81 21.03 -7.79
CA ILE A 47 -20.16 21.50 -6.45
C ILE A 47 -19.39 20.63 -5.45
N TYR A 48 -18.60 21.27 -4.60
CA TYR A 48 -17.95 20.62 -3.46
C TYR A 48 -18.56 21.09 -2.15
N GLU A 49 -18.94 20.14 -1.31
CA GLU A 49 -19.49 20.40 0.01
C GLU A 49 -18.68 19.66 1.08
N GLN A 50 -18.19 20.39 2.07
CA GLN A 50 -17.58 19.77 3.23
C GLN A 50 -18.64 19.09 4.09
N GLN A 51 -18.44 17.82 4.42
CA GLN A 51 -19.32 17.08 5.31
C GLN A 51 -18.52 16.28 6.35
N GLN A 52 -18.49 16.77 7.59
CA GLN A 52 -17.64 16.20 8.65
C GLN A 52 -18.18 14.89 9.24
N THR A 53 -19.50 14.72 9.26
CA THR A 53 -20.19 13.54 9.81
C THR A 53 -21.45 13.25 9.01
N PRO A 54 -21.69 12.01 8.56
CA PRO A 54 -20.80 10.84 8.63
C PRO A 54 -19.53 10.99 7.76
N LEU A 55 -18.46 10.27 8.11
CA LEU A 55 -17.18 10.30 7.39
C LEU A 55 -17.30 9.51 6.08
N HIS A 56 -17.67 10.18 5.00
CA HIS A 56 -17.72 9.57 3.68
C HIS A 56 -17.27 10.52 2.58
N ILE A 57 -16.86 9.93 1.46
CA ILE A 57 -16.76 10.62 0.18
C ILE A 57 -17.97 10.20 -0.65
N SER A 58 -18.84 11.13 -1.00
CA SER A 58 -19.98 10.88 -1.89
C SER A 58 -19.85 11.66 -3.18
N ILE A 59 -20.18 11.00 -4.28
CA ILE A 59 -20.19 11.57 -5.62
C ILE A 59 -21.59 11.36 -6.17
N GLN A 60 -22.27 12.45 -6.49
CA GLN A 60 -23.62 12.43 -7.01
C GLN A 60 -23.68 13.18 -8.33
N ASN A 61 -24.20 12.50 -9.36
CA ASN A 61 -24.33 13.05 -10.69
C ASN A 61 -25.78 13.48 -10.95
N ALA A 62 -25.94 14.74 -11.32
CA ALA A 62 -27.16 15.30 -11.87
C ALA A 62 -26.87 15.90 -13.25
N GLU A 63 -27.90 16.20 -14.03
CA GLU A 63 -27.71 16.79 -15.37
C GLU A 63 -26.96 18.13 -15.30
N HIS A 64 -27.34 18.98 -14.35
CA HIS A 64 -26.80 20.35 -14.21
C HIS A 64 -25.58 20.43 -13.28
N ALA A 65 -25.25 19.38 -12.52
CA ALA A 65 -24.12 19.42 -11.59
C ALA A 65 -23.53 18.04 -11.28
N LEU A 66 -22.23 18.00 -11.00
CA LEU A 66 -21.58 16.91 -10.28
C LEU A 66 -21.28 17.40 -8.86
N THR A 67 -21.89 16.76 -7.87
CA THR A 67 -21.70 17.11 -6.46
C THR A 67 -20.75 16.11 -5.82
N VAL A 68 -19.68 16.62 -5.20
CA VAL A 68 -18.73 15.84 -4.41
C VAL A 68 -18.82 16.30 -2.97
N ARG A 69 -19.10 15.39 -2.04
CA ARG A 69 -19.04 15.66 -0.60
C ARG A 69 -17.92 14.86 0.03
N ALA A 70 -17.12 15.49 0.87
CA ALA A 70 -16.02 14.82 1.56
C ALA A 70 -15.76 15.45 2.94
N PRO A 71 -15.06 14.76 3.86
CA PRO A 71 -14.83 15.25 5.22
C PRO A 71 -13.73 16.30 5.32
N PHE A 72 -13.16 16.73 4.20
CA PHE A 72 -12.01 17.64 4.17
C PHE A 72 -12.47 19.10 4.00
N PRO A 73 -11.84 20.06 4.69
CA PRO A 73 -12.14 21.47 4.52
C PRO A 73 -11.91 21.92 3.08
N GLY A 74 -12.92 22.52 2.47
CA GLY A 74 -12.84 23.04 1.11
C GLY A 74 -14.19 23.56 0.67
N VAL A 75 -14.18 24.49 -0.27
CA VAL A 75 -15.39 24.98 -0.94
C VAL A 75 -15.00 25.23 -2.38
N ALA A 76 -15.68 24.56 -3.30
CA ALA A 76 -15.40 24.69 -4.72
C ALA A 76 -16.72 24.67 -5.48
N ALA A 77 -17.00 25.78 -6.20
CA ALA A 77 -18.11 25.88 -7.13
C ALA A 77 -17.54 26.33 -8.48
N HIS A 78 -17.28 25.37 -9.36
CA HIS A 78 -16.65 25.63 -10.65
C HIS A 78 -17.61 25.27 -11.78
N ARG A 79 -17.56 26.00 -12.89
CA ARG A 79 -18.27 25.59 -14.11
C ARG A 79 -17.43 24.54 -14.82
N PHE A 80 -18.08 23.49 -15.32
CA PHE A 80 -17.42 22.54 -16.21
C PHE A 80 -17.20 23.17 -17.60
N PRO A 81 -16.31 22.60 -18.42
CA PRO A 81 -16.10 23.05 -19.79
C PRO A 81 -17.43 23.10 -20.58
N ASP A 82 -17.61 24.13 -21.39
CA ASP A 82 -18.83 24.34 -22.17
C ASP A 82 -19.15 23.27 -23.23
N PRO A 83 -18.17 22.62 -23.90
CA PRO A 83 -18.48 21.60 -24.88
C PRO A 83 -19.31 20.46 -24.26
N ARG A 84 -20.32 20.01 -25.00
CA ARG A 84 -21.13 18.85 -24.62
C ARG A 84 -20.42 17.58 -25.05
N GLY A 85 -20.65 16.49 -24.31
CA GLY A 85 -20.08 15.20 -24.65
C GLY A 85 -19.69 14.36 -23.44
N LEU A 86 -18.99 13.27 -23.74
CA LEU A 86 -18.53 12.32 -22.74
C LEU A 86 -17.18 12.76 -22.17
N TYR A 87 -17.14 13.00 -20.86
CA TYR A 87 -15.92 13.38 -20.15
C TYR A 87 -15.45 12.25 -19.24
N HIS A 88 -14.20 11.85 -19.38
CA HIS A 88 -13.52 11.06 -18.36
C HIS A 88 -13.26 11.93 -17.13
N PHE A 89 -13.44 11.37 -15.95
CA PHE A 89 -13.09 12.03 -14.71
C PHE A 89 -12.45 11.06 -13.72
N CYS A 90 -11.60 11.60 -12.84
CA CYS A 90 -11.01 10.89 -11.73
C CYS A 90 -10.97 11.81 -10.50
N LEU A 91 -11.64 11.39 -9.44
CA LEU A 91 -11.54 11.98 -8.11
C LEU A 91 -10.38 11.27 -7.39
N SER A 92 -9.34 12.02 -7.04
CA SER A 92 -8.14 11.49 -6.40
C SER A 92 -7.87 12.20 -5.08
N TRP A 93 -7.59 11.41 -4.06
CA TRP A 93 -7.23 11.86 -2.72
C TRP A 93 -5.84 11.36 -2.37
N ASN A 94 -4.96 12.31 -2.03
CA ASN A 94 -3.60 12.03 -1.60
C ASN A 94 -3.35 12.71 -0.25
N ARG A 95 -3.29 11.92 0.83
CA ARG A 95 -3.09 12.46 2.17
C ARG A 95 -1.69 13.05 2.37
N HIS A 96 -0.71 12.61 1.60
CA HIS A 96 0.67 13.06 1.72
C HIS A 96 0.86 14.45 1.13
N ALA A 97 0.20 14.72 0.00
CA ALA A 97 0.06 16.08 -0.54
C ALA A 97 -0.93 16.92 0.29
N GLY A 98 -1.87 16.25 0.98
CA GLY A 98 -2.97 16.93 1.66
C GLY A 98 -4.04 17.41 0.68
N GLU A 99 -4.13 16.78 -0.49
CA GLU A 99 -4.97 17.26 -1.59
C GLU A 99 -6.11 16.28 -1.91
N LEU A 100 -7.28 16.85 -2.16
CA LEU A 100 -8.38 16.18 -2.86
C LEU A 100 -8.65 16.97 -4.13
N HIS A 101 -8.50 16.34 -5.29
CA HIS A 101 -8.76 16.98 -6.58
C HIS A 101 -9.64 16.12 -7.48
N LEU A 102 -10.26 16.78 -8.46
CA LEU A 102 -11.04 16.14 -9.52
C LEU A 102 -10.44 16.51 -10.86
N LEU A 103 -9.83 15.53 -11.53
CA LEU A 103 -9.50 15.65 -12.94
C LEU A 103 -10.77 15.38 -13.76
N TYR A 104 -11.20 16.34 -14.58
CA TYR A 104 -12.38 16.24 -15.43
C TYR A 104 -12.04 16.66 -16.86
N GLY A 105 -11.96 15.67 -17.77
CA GLY A 105 -11.44 15.85 -19.11
C GLY A 105 -9.97 16.25 -19.08
N LYS A 106 -9.69 17.53 -19.36
CA LYS A 106 -8.35 18.14 -19.34
C LYS A 106 -8.15 19.13 -18.19
N HIS A 107 -9.18 19.32 -17.36
CA HIS A 107 -9.17 20.32 -16.30
C HIS A 107 -9.01 19.65 -14.95
N ASP A 108 -8.08 20.16 -14.15
CA ASP A 108 -7.89 19.72 -12.78
C ASP A 108 -8.55 20.72 -11.81
N PHE A 109 -9.37 20.21 -10.92
CA PHE A 109 -10.12 21.00 -9.93
C PHE A 109 -9.68 20.60 -8.53
N LEU A 110 -8.92 21.46 -7.86
CA LEU A 110 -8.61 21.29 -6.44
C LEU A 110 -9.86 21.52 -5.59
N LEU A 111 -10.30 20.48 -4.87
CA LEU A 111 -11.48 20.52 -3.99
C LEU A 111 -11.10 20.84 -2.54
N SER A 112 -9.96 20.33 -2.09
CA SER A 112 -9.40 20.59 -0.76
C SER A 112 -7.88 20.55 -0.79
N ASP A 113 -7.25 21.50 -0.10
CA ASP A 113 -5.80 21.59 0.17
C ASP A 113 -5.44 21.11 1.59
N ARG A 114 -6.43 20.59 2.33
CA ARG A 114 -6.32 20.17 3.74
C ARG A 114 -6.91 18.77 3.96
N ALA A 115 -6.59 17.86 3.05
CA ALA A 115 -7.02 16.46 3.05
C ALA A 115 -5.95 15.50 3.60
N SER A 116 -5.18 15.88 4.63
CA SER A 116 -4.08 15.06 5.17
C SER A 116 -4.49 14.02 6.22
N ARG A 117 -5.79 13.93 6.54
CA ARG A 117 -6.32 13.06 7.60
C ARG A 117 -6.29 11.59 7.19
N LEU A 118 -5.70 10.71 7.99
CA LEU A 118 -5.78 9.26 7.78
C LEU A 118 -7.22 8.77 8.01
N LEU A 119 -7.82 8.18 6.96
CA LEU A 119 -9.13 7.55 6.98
C LEU A 119 -9.05 6.11 6.49
N CYS A 120 -9.92 5.29 7.07
CA CYS A 120 -9.94 3.84 6.87
C CYS A 120 -11.18 3.42 6.13
N PHE A 121 -11.01 2.81 4.96
CA PHE A 121 -12.12 2.37 4.14
C PHE A 121 -12.97 1.34 4.89
N GLN A 122 -14.29 1.56 4.92
CA GLN A 122 -15.23 0.69 5.63
C GLN A 122 -16.17 -0.01 4.67
N SER A 123 -16.89 0.75 3.85
CA SER A 123 -17.87 0.21 2.92
C SER A 123 -18.01 1.10 1.70
N GLN A 124 -18.56 0.50 0.65
CA GLN A 124 -19.02 1.19 -0.53
C GLN A 124 -20.51 0.93 -0.68
N GLU A 125 -21.25 2.01 -0.92
CA GLU A 125 -22.68 1.97 -1.17
C GLU A 125 -22.97 2.69 -2.49
N GLN A 126 -23.85 2.08 -3.29
CA GLN A 126 -24.37 2.74 -4.48
C GLN A 126 -25.56 3.60 -4.05
N SER A 127 -25.57 4.86 -4.48
CA SER A 127 -26.70 5.73 -4.22
C SER A 127 -27.84 5.37 -5.16
N LEU A 128 -29.02 5.12 -4.59
CA LEU A 128 -30.29 5.00 -5.32
C LEU A 128 -30.85 6.37 -5.76
N ALA A 129 -30.04 7.43 -5.66
CA ALA A 129 -30.48 8.76 -6.04
C ALA A 129 -30.89 8.80 -7.52
N PRO A 130 -31.98 9.51 -7.85
CA PRO A 130 -32.35 9.74 -9.24
C PRO A 130 -31.30 10.62 -9.92
N GLY A 131 -30.89 10.27 -11.14
CA GLY A 131 -29.98 11.09 -11.93
C GLY A 131 -29.35 10.34 -13.11
N PRO A 132 -28.65 11.03 -14.01
CA PRO A 132 -27.91 10.39 -15.09
C PRO A 132 -26.80 9.51 -14.52
N HIS A 133 -26.64 8.30 -15.06
CA HIS A 133 -25.64 7.39 -14.54
C HIS A 133 -24.23 7.81 -14.99
N MET A 134 -23.26 7.65 -14.09
CA MET A 134 -21.85 7.66 -14.44
C MET A 134 -21.48 6.30 -15.06
N LEU A 135 -20.70 6.33 -16.13
CA LEU A 135 -20.34 5.16 -16.92
C LEU A 135 -18.88 4.73 -16.63
N ALA A 136 -18.55 3.48 -16.95
CA ALA A 136 -17.19 2.93 -16.84
C ALA A 136 -16.53 3.26 -15.48
N THR A 137 -17.29 3.19 -14.40
CA THR A 137 -16.85 3.59 -13.08
C THR A 137 -15.91 2.56 -12.49
N SER A 138 -14.89 3.04 -11.78
CA SER A 138 -13.88 2.18 -11.18
C SER A 138 -13.27 2.84 -9.94
N VAL A 139 -12.86 2.03 -8.97
CA VAL A 139 -12.30 2.51 -7.71
C VAL A 139 -11.03 1.74 -7.35
N SER A 140 -10.07 2.46 -6.81
CA SER A 140 -8.89 1.90 -6.15
C SER A 140 -8.60 2.69 -4.88
N SER A 141 -7.98 2.05 -3.90
CA SER A 141 -7.56 2.69 -2.65
C SER A 141 -6.30 2.03 -2.12
N TRP A 142 -5.63 2.66 -1.16
CA TRP A 142 -4.48 2.02 -0.50
C TRP A 142 -4.86 0.69 0.19
N TRP A 143 -6.11 0.52 0.59
CA TRP A 143 -6.62 -0.72 1.19
C TRP A 143 -6.85 -1.82 0.14
N SER A 144 -7.30 -1.42 -1.06
CA SER A 144 -7.52 -2.29 -2.21
C SER A 144 -6.91 -1.63 -3.45
N PRO A 145 -5.61 -1.87 -3.72
CA PRO A 145 -4.88 -1.14 -4.76
C PRO A 145 -5.28 -1.58 -6.17
N LEU A 146 -5.93 -2.74 -6.31
CA LEU A 146 -6.44 -3.20 -7.59
C LEU A 146 -7.64 -2.35 -8.02
N ASN A 147 -7.62 -1.92 -9.28
CA ASN A 147 -8.71 -1.17 -9.86
C ASN A 147 -9.95 -2.07 -10.00
N THR A 148 -11.01 -1.74 -9.27
CA THR A 148 -12.25 -2.53 -9.20
C THR A 148 -13.34 -1.79 -9.98
N SER A 149 -13.85 -2.41 -11.05
CA SER A 149 -14.97 -1.87 -11.82
C SER A 149 -16.25 -1.86 -11.00
N LEU A 150 -16.99 -0.75 -11.06
CA LEU A 150 -18.26 -0.58 -10.38
C LEU A 150 -19.43 -0.56 -11.37
N PRO A 151 -20.63 -0.98 -10.95
CA PRO A 151 -21.83 -0.83 -11.78
C PRO A 151 -22.14 0.64 -12.07
N SER A 152 -22.76 0.88 -13.22
CA SER A 152 -23.24 2.20 -13.62
C SER A 152 -24.33 2.71 -12.68
N ALA A 153 -24.10 3.84 -12.02
CA ALA A 153 -25.02 4.44 -11.06
C ALA A 153 -24.96 5.97 -11.10
N ALA A 154 -26.03 6.63 -10.66
CA ALA A 154 -26.10 8.08 -10.55
C ALA A 154 -25.29 8.63 -9.36
N GLY A 155 -24.98 7.80 -8.36
CA GLY A 155 -24.12 8.22 -7.26
C GLY A 155 -23.44 7.07 -6.53
N PHE A 156 -22.36 7.40 -5.84
CA PHE A 156 -21.54 6.49 -5.05
C PHE A 156 -21.22 7.12 -3.71
N THR A 157 -21.22 6.31 -2.65
CA THR A 157 -20.83 6.70 -1.31
C THR A 157 -19.76 5.73 -0.82
N PHE A 158 -18.61 6.28 -0.44
CA PHE A 158 -17.49 5.54 0.14
C PHE A 158 -17.37 5.95 1.60
N SER A 159 -17.64 5.01 2.50
CA SER A 159 -17.68 5.24 3.94
C SER A 159 -16.32 4.94 4.57
N PHE A 160 -15.94 5.77 5.53
CA PHE A 160 -14.68 5.67 6.24
C PHE A 160 -14.88 5.73 7.76
N HIS A 161 -13.90 5.22 8.49
CA HIS A 161 -13.79 5.38 9.93
C HIS A 161 -12.42 5.95 10.31
N ASN A 162 -12.32 6.47 11.54
CA ASN A 162 -11.03 6.83 12.11
C ASN A 162 -10.27 5.56 12.49
N PRO A 163 -8.92 5.54 12.35
CA PRO A 163 -8.14 4.43 12.86
C PRO A 163 -8.39 4.26 14.37
N PRO A 164 -8.48 3.02 14.88
CA PRO A 164 -8.76 2.75 16.28
C PRO A 164 -7.70 3.43 17.15
N GLN A 165 -8.08 3.99 18.31
CA GLN A 165 -7.11 4.66 19.20
C GLN A 165 -6.37 3.68 20.12
N LYS A 166 -7.02 2.56 20.50
CA LYS A 166 -6.44 1.53 21.37
C LYS A 166 -5.99 0.34 20.53
N ALA A 167 -4.83 -0.22 20.85
CA ALA A 167 -4.33 -1.44 20.22
C ALA A 167 -5.26 -2.62 20.53
N SER A 168 -5.61 -3.41 19.52
CA SER A 168 -6.34 -4.65 19.79
C SER A 168 -5.37 -5.69 20.37
N HIS A 169 -5.39 -5.83 21.69
CA HIS A 169 -4.68 -6.91 22.35
C HIS A 169 -5.43 -8.22 22.04
N ASN A 170 -4.84 -9.08 21.19
CA ASN A 170 -5.14 -10.52 21.04
C ASN A 170 -6.09 -10.97 19.91
N VAL A 171 -6.56 -10.09 19.03
CA VAL A 171 -7.26 -10.49 17.79
C VAL A 171 -6.57 -9.79 16.63
N SER A 172 -6.07 -10.59 15.67
CA SER A 172 -5.38 -10.18 14.43
C SER A 172 -5.32 -8.68 14.15
N VAL A 173 -4.11 -8.16 14.00
CA VAL A 173 -3.86 -6.73 13.71
C VAL A 173 -4.65 -6.29 12.48
N ASP A 174 -5.39 -5.20 12.66
CA ASP A 174 -6.14 -4.52 11.62
C ASP A 174 -5.18 -3.69 10.73
N MET A 175 -5.40 -3.68 9.41
CA MET A 175 -4.51 -2.95 8.50
C MET A 175 -4.48 -1.44 8.79
N CYS A 176 -5.58 -0.89 9.30
CA CYS A 176 -5.65 0.53 9.65
C CYS A 176 -4.91 0.87 10.94
N GLU A 177 -4.91 -0.03 11.93
CA GLU A 177 -4.05 0.12 13.11
C GLU A 177 -2.58 0.16 12.70
N LEU A 178 -2.16 -0.78 11.84
CA LEU A 178 -0.78 -0.84 11.35
C LEU A 178 -0.42 0.40 10.52
N LYS A 179 -1.33 0.87 9.66
CA LYS A 179 -1.13 2.07 8.85
C LYS A 179 -0.88 3.31 9.72
N ARG A 180 -1.67 3.48 10.78
CA ARG A 180 -1.49 4.54 11.78
C ARG A 180 -0.13 4.44 12.48
N ASP A 181 0.27 3.24 12.88
CA ASP A 181 1.54 3.03 13.59
C ASP A 181 2.75 3.34 12.68
N LEU A 182 2.69 2.94 11.40
CA LEU A 182 3.69 3.29 10.40
C LEU A 182 3.72 4.80 10.11
N GLN A 183 2.56 5.46 10.08
CA GLN A 183 2.49 6.93 9.97
C GLN A 183 3.20 7.61 11.14
N GLN A 184 2.95 7.15 12.38
CA GLN A 184 3.63 7.68 13.58
C GLN A 184 5.15 7.45 13.51
N LEU A 185 5.57 6.25 13.08
CA LEU A 185 6.98 5.94 12.88
C LEU A 185 7.62 6.86 11.84
N SER A 186 6.96 7.05 10.70
CA SER A 186 7.40 7.96 9.65
C SER A 186 7.60 9.39 10.17
N GLN A 187 6.67 9.91 10.98
CA GLN A 187 6.80 11.24 11.59
C GLN A 187 7.99 11.34 12.55
N LEU A 188 8.23 10.31 13.37
CA LEU A 188 9.42 10.24 14.23
C LEU A 188 10.71 10.25 13.40
N LEU A 189 10.73 9.56 12.26
CA LEU A 189 11.87 9.49 11.35
C LEU A 189 12.15 10.81 10.62
N LYS A 190 11.12 11.65 10.41
CA LYS A 190 11.26 12.98 9.78
C LYS A 190 11.95 14.00 10.69
N ALA A 191 11.62 14.00 11.98
CA ALA A 191 12.09 15.01 12.93
C ALA A 191 12.59 14.38 14.24
N PRO A 192 13.72 13.64 14.20
CA PRO A 192 14.24 12.93 15.37
C PRO A 192 14.58 13.86 16.56
N GLY A 193 14.75 15.16 16.34
CA GLY A 193 15.08 16.17 17.36
C GLY A 193 13.90 16.93 18.00
N LYS A 194 12.65 16.78 17.54
CA LYS A 194 11.48 17.55 18.04
C LYS A 194 10.60 16.80 19.07
N ALA A 195 10.97 15.57 19.45
CA ALA A 195 10.28 14.88 20.54
C ALA A 195 10.61 15.56 21.90
N PRO A 196 9.62 15.82 22.78
CA PRO A 196 9.79 16.63 24.01
C PRO A 196 10.68 15.96 25.08
N ARG A 197 11.12 14.75 24.81
CA ARG A 197 12.30 14.14 25.42
C ARG A 197 13.09 13.58 24.26
N ARG A 198 14.36 13.96 24.12
CA ARG A 198 15.37 13.13 23.48
C ARG A 198 15.10 11.72 24.04
N PRO A 199 14.63 10.73 23.25
CA PRO A 199 14.67 9.37 23.74
C PRO A 199 16.16 9.18 23.98
N SER A 200 16.56 9.02 25.24
CA SER A 200 17.82 8.37 25.53
C SER A 200 17.87 7.21 24.55
N ALA A 201 18.85 7.20 23.66
CA ALA A 201 19.10 6.09 22.77
C ALA A 201 19.51 4.90 23.64
N THR A 202 18.55 4.37 24.39
CA THR A 202 18.63 3.06 24.97
C THR A 202 18.28 2.13 23.81
N PRO A 203 19.25 1.36 23.28
CA PRO A 203 19.04 0.47 22.14
C PRO A 203 17.85 -0.48 22.33
N THR A 204 17.42 -0.69 23.58
CA THR A 204 16.22 -1.42 23.98
C THR A 204 14.92 -0.86 23.40
N ARG A 205 14.73 0.46 23.29
CA ARG A 205 13.43 1.03 22.87
C ARG A 205 13.23 0.94 21.35
N SER A 206 14.25 1.23 20.56
CA SER A 206 14.19 1.07 19.10
C SER A 206 14.09 -0.40 18.71
N SER A 207 14.84 -1.28 19.40
CA SER A 207 14.72 -2.73 19.23
C SER A 207 13.30 -3.22 19.53
N GLN A 208 12.68 -2.78 20.63
CA GLN A 208 11.30 -3.12 20.97
C GLN A 208 10.30 -2.62 19.92
N GLN A 209 10.49 -1.43 19.35
CA GLN A 209 9.64 -0.89 18.30
C GLN A 209 9.72 -1.70 17.00
N LEU A 210 10.93 -2.10 16.59
CA LEU A 210 11.14 -2.93 15.40
C LEU A 210 10.57 -4.34 15.60
N GLN A 211 10.77 -4.95 16.76
CA GLN A 211 10.18 -6.26 17.12
C GLN A 211 8.64 -6.19 17.14
N SER A 212 8.06 -5.11 17.67
CA SER A 212 6.62 -4.91 17.66
C SER A 212 6.08 -4.77 16.24
N LEU A 213 6.76 -4.01 15.39
CA LEU A 213 6.40 -3.84 13.98
C LEU A 213 6.44 -5.17 13.22
N GLU A 214 7.52 -5.94 13.38
CA GLU A 214 7.68 -7.27 12.79
C GLU A 214 6.56 -8.23 13.22
N SER A 215 6.23 -8.24 14.52
CA SER A 215 5.13 -9.05 15.07
C SER A 215 3.77 -8.66 14.46
N LYS A 216 3.52 -7.35 14.32
CA LYS A 216 2.28 -6.83 13.70
C LYS A 216 2.18 -7.20 12.22
N LEU A 217 3.24 -7.02 11.45
CA LEU A 217 3.29 -7.39 10.03
C LEU A 217 3.11 -8.91 9.83
N THR A 218 3.72 -9.73 10.70
CA THR A 218 3.60 -11.19 10.65
C THR A 218 2.18 -11.68 10.96
N SER A 219 1.46 -11.00 11.84
CA SER A 219 0.11 -11.39 12.29
C SER A 219 -1.05 -10.73 11.52
N LEU A 220 -0.75 -9.72 10.69
CA LEU A 220 -1.69 -8.92 9.89
C LEU A 220 -2.68 -9.78 9.08
N ARG A 221 -3.95 -9.40 9.03
CA ARG A 221 -4.91 -9.99 8.08
C ARG A 221 -5.14 -9.00 6.94
N PHE A 222 -4.95 -9.48 5.71
CA PHE A 222 -5.16 -8.69 4.50
C PHE A 222 -5.66 -9.62 3.37
N PRO A 223 -6.47 -9.11 2.42
CA PRO A 223 -6.88 -9.83 1.22
C PRO A 223 -5.72 -9.99 0.23
N GLY A 224 -5.79 -10.98 -0.66
CA GLY A 224 -4.75 -11.23 -1.68
C GLY A 224 -3.42 -11.77 -1.12
N ASP A 225 -2.38 -11.82 -1.96
CA ASP A 225 -1.09 -12.40 -1.62
C ASP A 225 -0.05 -11.38 -1.18
N THR A 226 -0.21 -10.09 -1.53
CA THR A 226 0.74 -9.02 -1.20
C THR A 226 0.01 -7.78 -0.71
N VAL A 227 0.58 -7.07 0.25
CA VAL A 227 0.13 -5.74 0.67
C VAL A 227 1.34 -4.84 0.97
N SER A 228 1.27 -3.58 0.53
CA SER A 228 2.29 -2.56 0.78
C SER A 228 1.71 -1.39 1.58
N PHE A 229 2.49 -0.88 2.52
CA PHE A 229 2.16 0.25 3.37
C PHE A 229 3.17 1.37 3.13
N GLU A 230 2.83 2.25 2.20
CA GLU A 230 3.72 3.35 1.81
C GLU A 230 3.54 4.56 2.75
N GLU A 231 4.62 4.95 3.41
CA GLU A 231 4.75 6.21 4.15
C GLU A 231 6.03 6.93 3.71
N GLU A 232 6.11 8.24 3.95
CA GLU A 232 7.19 9.08 3.41
C GLU A 232 8.62 8.66 3.81
N ARG A 233 8.81 8.06 4.99
CA ARG A 233 10.13 7.62 5.48
C ARG A 233 10.24 6.11 5.70
N VAL A 234 9.16 5.37 5.51
CA VAL A 234 9.10 3.93 5.73
C VAL A 234 8.10 3.29 4.77
N ASN A 235 8.54 2.27 4.04
CA ASN A 235 7.66 1.43 3.24
C ASN A 235 7.71 0.00 3.80
N ALA A 236 6.56 -0.60 4.08
CA ALA A 236 6.49 -1.98 4.56
C ALA A 236 5.65 -2.83 3.60
N THR A 237 6.25 -3.89 3.04
CA THR A 237 5.56 -4.83 2.17
C THR A 237 5.55 -6.23 2.77
N VAL A 238 4.38 -6.88 2.70
CA VAL A 238 4.13 -8.22 3.23
C VAL A 238 3.66 -9.12 2.10
N TRP A 239 4.36 -10.24 1.87
CA TRP A 239 3.94 -11.29 0.94
C TRP A 239 3.53 -12.56 1.70
N LYS A 240 2.42 -13.17 1.30
CA LYS A 240 2.05 -14.54 1.66
C LYS A 240 2.81 -15.48 0.73
N LEU A 241 3.74 -16.25 1.29
CA LEU A 241 4.52 -17.18 0.49
C LEU A 241 3.71 -18.45 0.25
N GLN A 242 3.58 -18.81 -1.03
CA GLN A 242 3.03 -20.11 -1.42
C GLN A 242 3.98 -21.23 -0.98
N PRO A 243 3.49 -22.45 -0.71
CA PRO A 243 4.34 -23.59 -0.34
C PRO A 243 5.47 -23.89 -1.34
N THR A 244 5.27 -23.53 -2.61
CA THR A 244 6.25 -23.65 -3.70
C THR A 244 7.42 -22.68 -3.61
N ALA A 245 7.38 -21.66 -2.73
CA ALA A 245 8.46 -20.69 -2.53
C ALA A 245 9.78 -21.34 -2.08
N GLY A 246 9.75 -22.53 -1.47
CA GLY A 246 10.95 -23.31 -1.14
C GLY A 246 11.69 -23.91 -2.34
N LEU A 247 11.10 -23.87 -3.54
CA LEU A 247 11.64 -24.47 -4.76
C LEU A 247 12.59 -23.54 -5.53
N ARG A 248 12.39 -22.21 -5.44
CA ARG A 248 13.17 -21.20 -6.17
C ARG A 248 13.57 -20.04 -5.26
N GLY A 249 14.75 -19.46 -5.48
CA GLY A 249 15.14 -18.21 -4.82
C GLY A 249 14.20 -17.07 -5.22
N LEU A 250 13.96 -16.13 -4.30
CA LEU A 250 13.03 -15.03 -4.52
C LEU A 250 13.81 -13.76 -4.79
N HIS A 251 13.50 -13.10 -5.91
CA HIS A 251 14.16 -11.86 -6.31
C HIS A 251 13.19 -10.69 -6.13
N LEU A 252 13.54 -9.78 -5.23
CA LEU A 252 12.80 -8.54 -5.02
C LEU A 252 13.49 -7.44 -5.83
N HIS A 253 12.69 -6.65 -6.55
CA HIS A 253 13.16 -5.44 -7.22
C HIS A 253 12.29 -4.29 -6.72
N SER A 254 12.90 -3.16 -6.41
CA SER A 254 12.21 -1.89 -6.22
C SER A 254 12.81 -0.90 -7.20
N GLY A 255 11.98 -0.40 -8.12
CA GLY A 255 12.31 0.73 -8.97
C GLY A 255 11.36 1.87 -8.61
N GLN A 256 11.91 2.96 -8.08
CA GLN A 256 11.21 4.23 -7.94
C GLN A 256 11.90 5.24 -8.87
N GLU A 257 11.28 5.53 -10.00
CA GLU A 257 11.72 6.57 -10.93
C GLU A 257 11.16 7.91 -10.43
N GLU A 258 11.92 8.62 -9.59
CA GLU A 258 11.54 9.94 -9.07
C GLU A 258 12.40 11.02 -9.73
N GLY A 259 11.96 11.52 -10.89
CA GLY A 259 12.59 12.67 -11.57
C GLY A 259 14.04 12.46 -12.02
N PRO A 260 14.65 13.47 -12.68
CA PRO A 260 15.99 13.31 -13.24
C PRO A 260 17.05 13.38 -12.14
N GLY A 261 17.58 12.22 -11.71
CA GLY A 261 18.91 12.14 -11.08
C GLY A 261 19.10 11.26 -9.85
N GLU A 262 18.06 10.71 -9.22
CA GLU A 262 18.21 9.76 -8.09
C GLU A 262 17.36 8.52 -8.30
N VAL A 263 17.90 7.53 -9.02
CA VAL A 263 17.29 6.19 -9.09
C VAL A 263 17.65 5.44 -7.81
N ARG A 264 16.73 5.31 -6.86
CA ARG A 264 16.89 4.43 -5.69
C ARG A 264 16.48 3.01 -6.05
N GLU A 265 17.19 2.41 -6.99
CA GLU A 265 16.94 1.02 -7.34
C GLU A 265 17.60 0.08 -6.33
N TYR A 266 16.90 -0.98 -5.96
CA TYR A 266 17.53 -2.08 -5.27
C TYR A 266 16.99 -3.43 -5.68
N SER A 267 17.90 -4.38 -5.76
CA SER A 267 17.65 -5.79 -5.95
C SER A 267 18.03 -6.55 -4.68
N VAL A 268 17.15 -7.44 -4.23
CA VAL A 268 17.45 -8.37 -3.14
C VAL A 268 17.18 -9.78 -3.63
N LEU A 269 18.22 -10.60 -3.68
CA LEU A 269 18.09 -12.02 -3.96
C LEU A 269 18.08 -12.80 -2.65
N LEU A 270 16.95 -13.45 -2.36
CA LEU A 270 16.76 -14.29 -1.19
C LEU A 270 16.97 -15.76 -1.57
N PRO A 271 17.99 -16.44 -1.01
CA PRO A 271 18.24 -17.85 -1.29
C PRO A 271 17.07 -18.74 -0.88
N ARG A 272 16.80 -19.79 -1.68
CA ARG A 272 15.71 -20.76 -1.41
C ARG A 272 15.78 -21.42 -0.02
N ALA A 273 16.98 -21.54 0.54
CA ALA A 273 17.22 -22.15 1.84
C ALA A 273 16.45 -21.44 2.98
N LEU A 274 16.16 -20.14 2.82
CA LEU A 274 15.38 -19.36 3.80
C LEU A 274 13.92 -19.81 3.90
N PHE A 275 13.38 -20.38 2.82
CA PHE A 275 11.98 -20.78 2.73
C PHE A 275 11.76 -22.28 2.96
N GLN A 276 12.84 -23.08 2.90
CA GLN A 276 12.78 -24.52 3.09
C GLN A 276 12.39 -24.89 4.53
N LYS A 277 11.61 -25.98 4.67
CA LYS A 277 11.20 -26.49 5.98
C LYS A 277 12.43 -27.07 6.69
N ALA A 278 12.62 -26.71 7.96
CA ALA A 278 13.61 -27.36 8.80
C ALA A 278 13.25 -28.83 8.97
N LYS A 279 14.24 -29.72 8.82
CA LYS A 279 14.08 -31.17 8.89
C LYS A 279 13.41 -31.54 10.22
N GLY A 280 12.23 -32.19 10.17
CA GLY A 280 11.51 -32.66 11.36
C GLY A 280 10.27 -31.87 11.80
N ARG A 281 9.93 -30.71 11.20
CA ARG A 281 8.67 -30.02 11.50
C ARG A 281 7.49 -30.63 10.71
N ARG A 282 6.55 -31.28 11.42
CA ARG A 282 5.22 -31.67 10.89
C ARG A 282 4.28 -30.45 10.91
N GLY A 283 3.85 -30.01 9.72
CA GLY A 283 2.87 -28.94 9.55
C GLY A 283 3.31 -27.89 8.53
N GLU A 284 2.41 -27.52 7.64
CA GLU A 284 2.60 -26.46 6.65
C GLU A 284 2.18 -25.11 7.25
N ALA A 285 3.07 -24.49 8.03
CA ALA A 285 2.81 -23.15 8.53
C ALA A 285 2.92 -22.14 7.38
N ALA A 286 1.90 -21.30 7.21
CA ALA A 286 1.93 -20.21 6.23
C ALA A 286 3.12 -19.28 6.55
N GLN A 287 4.07 -19.21 5.62
CA GLN A 287 5.23 -18.32 5.71
C GLN A 287 4.89 -16.97 5.10
N ARG A 288 5.49 -15.92 5.64
CA ARG A 288 5.37 -14.55 5.14
C ARG A 288 6.75 -13.95 4.96
N LEU A 289 6.92 -13.24 3.86
CA LEU A 289 8.10 -12.41 3.65
C LEU A 289 7.74 -10.96 4.01
N LEU A 290 8.62 -10.32 4.77
CA LEU A 290 8.51 -8.94 5.20
C LEU A 290 9.70 -8.16 4.63
N LEU A 291 9.40 -7.08 3.93
CA LEU A 291 10.39 -6.08 3.52
C LEU A 291 9.99 -4.75 4.15
N VAL A 292 10.89 -4.18 4.93
CA VAL A 292 10.72 -2.83 5.47
C VAL A 292 11.89 -1.99 4.97
N ASP A 293 11.57 -1.01 4.14
CA ASP A 293 12.51 -0.05 3.59
C ASP A 293 12.43 1.27 4.36
N PHE A 294 13.55 1.70 4.95
CA PHE A 294 13.65 2.95 5.68
C PHE A 294 14.46 3.99 4.90
N SER A 295 13.83 5.13 4.64
CA SER A 295 14.47 6.31 4.06
C SER A 295 15.15 7.21 5.09
N SER A 296 15.48 6.66 6.27
CA SER A 296 16.13 7.37 7.39
C SER A 296 16.96 6.41 8.24
N GLN A 297 18.15 6.87 8.65
CA GLN A 297 19.07 6.13 9.53
C GLN A 297 18.79 6.33 11.03
N ALA A 298 17.74 7.07 11.39
CA ALA A 298 17.50 7.49 12.77
C ALA A 298 17.37 6.32 13.78
N LEU A 299 16.93 5.14 13.32
CA LEU A 299 16.78 3.94 14.16
C LEU A 299 18.05 3.07 14.24
N PHE A 300 19.07 3.36 13.42
CA PHE A 300 20.23 2.48 13.21
C PHE A 300 21.56 3.13 13.64
N GLN A 301 21.53 4.15 14.50
CA GLN A 301 22.75 4.81 14.97
C GLN A 301 23.53 3.90 15.91
N VAL A 302 24.71 3.45 15.47
CA VAL A 302 25.65 2.67 16.28
C VAL A 302 26.55 3.63 17.06
N ARG A 303 26.74 3.36 18.35
CA ARG A 303 27.60 4.18 19.22
C ARG A 303 29.06 4.01 18.76
N GLY A 304 29.66 5.08 18.20
CA GLY A 304 31.09 5.11 17.85
C GLY A 304 31.45 5.55 16.44
N SER A 305 30.52 5.84 15.54
CA SER A 305 30.87 6.35 14.20
C SER A 305 31.02 7.88 14.21
N GLY A 306 32.26 8.35 14.35
CA GLY A 306 32.64 9.68 13.87
C GLY A 306 32.38 9.78 12.37
N GLU A 307 31.68 10.84 11.96
CA GLU A 307 31.43 11.45 10.64
C GLU A 307 32.02 10.82 9.34
N ARG A 308 31.98 9.50 9.18
CA ARG A 308 32.44 8.85 7.93
C ARG A 308 31.56 7.66 7.54
N GLY A 309 30.25 7.88 7.55
CA GLY A 309 29.27 7.00 6.92
C GLY A 309 28.45 7.79 5.91
N ARG A 310 28.87 7.76 4.64
CA ARG A 310 28.03 8.20 3.52
C ARG A 310 26.70 7.44 3.61
N GLY A 311 25.58 8.17 3.60
CA GLY A 311 24.27 7.72 4.10
C GLY A 311 23.86 6.32 3.67
N THR A 312 23.78 5.40 4.62
CA THR A 312 23.23 4.06 4.39
C THR A 312 21.74 4.09 4.71
N LEU A 313 20.91 3.90 3.69
CA LEU A 313 19.47 3.64 3.85
C LEU A 313 19.33 2.28 4.55
N GLY A 314 18.43 2.19 5.55
CA GLY A 314 18.23 0.97 6.32
C GLY A 314 17.19 0.08 5.65
N LYS A 315 17.57 -1.11 5.18
CA LYS A 315 16.61 -2.11 4.70
C LYS A 315 16.59 -3.29 5.65
N ALA A 316 15.40 -3.69 6.07
CA ALA A 316 15.19 -4.86 6.91
C ALA A 316 14.36 -5.89 6.14
N VAL A 317 14.90 -7.11 6.02
CA VAL A 317 14.18 -8.26 5.46
C VAL A 317 14.00 -9.29 6.55
N SER A 318 12.77 -9.73 6.77
CA SER A 318 12.47 -10.82 7.71
C SER A 318 11.53 -11.85 7.08
N VAL A 319 11.67 -13.11 7.48
CA VAL A 319 10.78 -14.21 7.09
C VAL A 319 10.02 -14.66 8.33
N GLY A 320 8.77 -14.23 8.45
CA GLY A 320 7.88 -14.57 9.56
C GLY A 320 7.12 -15.87 9.32
N ARG A 321 6.88 -16.66 10.38
CA ARG A 321 5.99 -17.84 10.34
C ARG A 321 4.77 -17.59 11.22
N LYS A 322 3.58 -17.86 10.69
CA LYS A 322 2.35 -17.79 11.50
C LYS A 322 2.11 -19.15 12.16
N ASP A 323 2.44 -19.28 13.44
CA ASP A 323 2.23 -20.52 14.19
C ASP A 323 0.73 -20.80 14.39
N GLY A 324 0.24 -21.88 13.77
CA GLY A 324 -1.16 -22.30 13.82
C GLY A 324 -1.54 -23.12 15.06
N ARG A 325 -1.06 -22.77 16.26
CA ARG A 325 -1.52 -23.48 17.48
C ARG A 325 -2.90 -22.96 17.90
N LYS A 326 -3.94 -23.79 17.70
CA LYS A 326 -5.20 -23.71 18.45
C LYS A 326 -4.88 -23.80 19.94
N ALA A 327 -5.47 -22.89 20.73
CA ALA A 327 -5.34 -22.86 22.18
C ALA A 327 -5.74 -24.20 22.80
N GLY A 328 -4.84 -24.79 23.59
CA GLY A 328 -5.05 -26.06 24.28
C GLY A 328 -4.07 -26.21 25.45
N ARG A 329 -4.53 -25.76 26.62
CA ARG A 329 -4.02 -25.94 28.00
C ARG A 329 -2.66 -25.34 28.40
N PRO A 330 -2.57 -24.79 29.64
CA PRO A 330 -1.41 -24.06 30.14
C PRO A 330 -0.38 -25.04 30.70
N GLY A 331 0.89 -24.89 30.32
CA GLY A 331 1.98 -25.70 30.85
C GLY A 331 2.96 -26.19 29.80
N ALA A 332 3.46 -25.28 28.96
CA ALA A 332 4.71 -25.50 28.23
C ALA A 332 5.23 -24.15 27.75
N GLN A 333 6.31 -23.67 28.37
CA GLN A 333 7.08 -22.53 27.84
C GLN A 333 7.58 -22.88 26.43
N PRO A 334 7.28 -22.09 25.39
CA PRO A 334 7.91 -22.29 24.09
C PRO A 334 9.33 -21.72 24.13
N LEU A 335 10.29 -22.59 23.82
CA LEU A 335 11.67 -22.25 23.54
C LEU A 335 11.71 -21.24 22.38
N LEU A 336 12.04 -19.99 22.69
CA LEU A 336 12.39 -18.97 21.70
C LEU A 336 13.71 -19.41 21.05
N GLN A 337 13.62 -19.95 19.83
CA GLN A 337 14.81 -20.15 19.01
C GLN A 337 15.09 -18.80 18.34
N GLU A 338 16.23 -18.21 18.71
CA GLU A 338 16.74 -16.94 18.19
C GLU A 338 16.67 -16.91 16.65
N SER A 339 15.87 -15.99 16.11
CA SER A 339 15.96 -15.56 14.73
C SER A 339 16.87 -14.34 14.69
N GLU A 340 18.11 -14.52 14.25
CA GLU A 340 19.01 -13.39 13.99
C GLU A 340 18.47 -12.53 12.84
N PRO A 341 18.38 -11.19 13.01
CA PRO A 341 18.03 -10.29 11.92
C PRO A 341 19.22 -10.17 10.95
N PHE A 342 19.03 -10.60 9.71
CA PHE A 342 20.04 -10.43 8.66
C PHE A 342 19.95 -9.00 8.10
N LEU A 343 20.86 -8.12 8.52
CA LEU A 343 21.07 -6.79 7.94
C LEU A 343 21.84 -6.95 6.62
N ALA A 344 21.14 -6.93 5.49
CA ALA A 344 21.79 -6.89 4.18
C ALA A 344 22.26 -5.45 3.90
N LYS A 345 23.58 -5.24 3.80
CA LYS A 345 24.16 -4.01 3.25
C LYS A 345 23.98 -4.05 1.73
N SER A 346 23.27 -3.09 1.14
CA SER A 346 23.28 -2.90 -0.31
C SER A 346 24.50 -2.06 -0.70
N GLU A 347 25.39 -2.62 -1.49
CA GLU A 347 26.39 -1.85 -2.25
C GLU A 347 25.67 -1.15 -3.40
N THR A 348 25.70 0.18 -3.41
CA THR A 348 25.34 0.99 -4.57
C THR A 348 26.46 0.88 -5.60
N GLY A 349 26.19 0.28 -6.75
CA GLY A 349 27.07 0.34 -7.91
C GLY A 349 27.11 1.77 -8.46
N LEU A 350 28.32 2.24 -8.75
CA LEU A 350 28.61 3.46 -9.52
C LEU A 350 28.47 3.17 -11.01
#